data_AF-A0A183F279-F1
#
_entry.id   AF-A0A183F279-F1
#
_cell.length_a   1.000
_cell.length_b   1.000
_cell.length_c   1.000
_cell.angle_alpha   90.00
_cell.angle_beta   90.00
_cell.angle_gamma   90.00
#
_symmetry.space_group_name_H-M   'P 1'
#
loop_
_entity.id
_entity.type
_entity.pdbx_description
1 polymer ?
#
loop_
_entity_poly.entity_id
_entity_poly.type
_entity_poly.pdbx_seq_one_letter_code
_entity_poly.pdbx_strand_id
1 'polypeptide(L)'
;MPSGTPEEEPSQPEPSEFVWELCRENALTRSACGPKAQTLATQKFDETMQLCEASSDPLKHCLEFCTWFDQTFPNGRQRLYYSLLWKIVNKYAKLPEYLDDERMLRIWEKLADNSLDHGWEIYQHANSIGSLLRHAPLYVRWSQDLEMRGAIADARAVLRRARRVGALPLDAIDAEEDQLEMREIRRHLQSAEGGDDSWDEDALDENGKRVAFTRLAGS
;
A
#
# COMPACT_ATOMS: atom_id res chain seq x y z
N MET A 1 -28.58 7.63 44.40
CA MET A 1 -29.46 7.09 43.33
C MET A 1 -30.24 8.27 42.76
N PRO A 2 -30.38 8.47 41.44
CA PRO A 2 -29.99 7.57 40.35
C PRO A 2 -29.22 8.25 39.17
N SER A 3 -28.77 7.40 38.23
CA SER A 3 -28.56 7.64 36.78
C SER A 3 -27.34 8.51 36.41
N GLY A 4 -26.24 8.02 35.82
CA GLY A 4 -26.15 6.98 34.79
C GLY A 4 -26.09 7.65 33.41
N THR A 5 -24.89 8.06 32.99
CA THR A 5 -24.59 8.41 31.58
C THR A 5 -23.51 7.45 31.09
N PRO A 6 -23.74 6.68 30.03
CA PRO A 6 -22.71 5.84 29.46
C PRO A 6 -21.70 6.71 28.72
N GLU A 7 -20.42 6.55 29.03
CA GLU A 7 -19.33 7.06 28.22
C GLU A 7 -19.43 6.42 26.84
N GLU A 8 -19.70 7.24 25.82
CA GLU A 8 -19.58 6.84 24.42
C GLU A 8 -18.10 6.56 24.13
N GLU A 9 -17.76 5.28 23.98
CA GLU A 9 -16.51 4.87 23.36
C GLU A 9 -16.42 5.46 21.94
N PRO A 10 -15.28 6.05 21.54
CA PRO A 10 -15.12 6.49 20.16
C PRO A 10 -15.09 5.27 19.24
N SER A 11 -16.17 5.13 18.46
CA SER A 11 -16.33 4.16 17.39
C SER A 11 -15.08 4.10 16.51
N GLN A 12 -14.45 2.92 16.47
CA GLN A 12 -13.33 2.66 15.58
C GLN A 12 -13.79 2.84 14.11
N PRO A 13 -12.98 3.44 13.23
CA PRO A 13 -13.32 3.51 11.82
C PRO A 13 -13.24 2.10 11.23
N GLU A 14 -14.40 1.55 10.88
CA GLU A 14 -14.50 0.36 10.02
C GLU A 14 -13.62 0.57 8.76
N PRO A 15 -12.90 -0.46 8.28
CA PRO A 15 -12.12 -0.37 7.06
C PRO A 15 -13.03 0.14 5.93
N SER A 16 -12.61 1.21 5.24
CA SER A 16 -13.45 1.83 4.22
C SER A 16 -13.93 0.77 3.24
N GLU A 17 -15.25 0.68 3.09
CA GLU A 17 -16.01 -0.19 2.18
C GLU A 17 -15.35 -0.30 0.78
N PHE A 18 -14.65 0.77 0.39
CA PHE A 18 -13.79 0.93 -0.77
C PHE A 18 -12.72 -0.15 -0.99
N VAL A 19 -12.00 -0.61 0.05
CA VAL A 19 -10.95 -1.65 -0.11
C VAL A 19 -11.57 -3.00 -0.48
N TRP A 20 -12.78 -3.27 0.03
CA TRP A 20 -13.55 -4.46 -0.30
C TRP A 20 -14.22 -4.36 -1.67
N GLU A 21 -14.65 -3.16 -2.07
CA GLU A 21 -15.34 -2.90 -3.34
C GLU A 21 -14.40 -2.98 -4.53
N LEU A 22 -13.17 -2.49 -4.39
CA LEU A 22 -12.12 -2.58 -5.41
C LEU A 22 -11.67 -4.02 -5.69
N CYS A 23 -11.66 -4.87 -4.65
CA CYS A 23 -11.42 -6.31 -4.78
C CYS A 23 -12.65 -7.05 -5.36
N ARG A 24 -13.87 -6.60 -5.05
CA ARG A 24 -15.13 -7.19 -5.56
C ARG A 24 -15.34 -6.93 -7.05
N GLU A 25 -15.17 -5.70 -7.52
CA GLU A 25 -15.39 -5.37 -8.94
C GLU A 25 -14.37 -6.07 -9.85
N ASN A 26 -13.13 -6.27 -9.37
CA ASN A 26 -12.11 -7.00 -10.10
C ASN A 26 -12.28 -8.54 -10.09
N ALA A 27 -13.08 -9.11 -9.19
CA ALA A 27 -13.37 -10.55 -9.16
C ALA A 27 -14.16 -11.03 -10.40
N LEU A 28 -14.86 -10.12 -11.08
CA LEU A 28 -15.70 -10.42 -12.25
C LEU A 28 -14.93 -10.36 -13.58
N THR A 29 -13.81 -9.63 -13.64
CA THR A 29 -13.06 -9.43 -14.88
C THR A 29 -11.81 -10.32 -14.91
N ARG A 30 -11.89 -11.36 -15.75
CA ARG A 30 -10.84 -12.30 -16.19
C ARG A 30 -10.49 -13.42 -15.21
N SER A 31 -11.42 -14.38 -15.10
CA SER A 31 -11.12 -15.76 -14.72
C SER A 31 -10.24 -16.42 -15.78
N ALA A 32 -8.93 -16.42 -15.55
CA ALA A 32 -7.96 -17.29 -16.22
C ALA A 32 -7.15 -18.09 -15.19
N CYS A 33 -7.81 -18.56 -14.13
CA CYS A 33 -7.19 -19.49 -13.20
C CYS A 33 -7.48 -20.93 -13.63
N GLY A 34 -6.42 -21.72 -13.80
CA GLY A 34 -6.57 -23.16 -13.97
C GLY A 34 -6.95 -23.76 -12.60
N PRO A 35 -8.05 -24.53 -12.48
CA PRO A 35 -8.55 -25.02 -11.20
C PRO A 35 -7.48 -25.73 -10.35
N LYS A 36 -6.58 -26.47 -11.01
CA LYS A 36 -5.49 -27.23 -10.37
C LYS A 36 -4.52 -26.36 -9.56
N ALA A 37 -4.13 -25.19 -10.08
CA ALA A 37 -3.19 -24.31 -9.39
C ALA A 37 -3.81 -23.66 -8.15
N GLN A 38 -5.08 -23.27 -8.26
CA GLN A 38 -5.85 -22.75 -7.14
C GLN A 38 -6.02 -23.80 -6.04
N THR A 39 -6.42 -25.03 -6.40
CA THR A 39 -6.52 -26.15 -5.46
C THR A 39 -5.18 -26.42 -4.77
N LEU A 40 -4.08 -26.49 -5.51
CA LEU A 40 -2.74 -26.74 -4.94
C LEU A 40 -2.33 -25.67 -3.93
N ALA A 41 -2.49 -24.39 -4.28
CA ALA A 41 -2.14 -23.28 -3.40
C ALA A 41 -3.02 -23.25 -2.14
N THR A 42 -4.32 -23.53 -2.30
CA THR A 42 -5.27 -23.55 -1.18
C THR A 42 -4.98 -24.71 -0.24
N GLN A 43 -4.73 -25.91 -0.78
CA GLN A 43 -4.34 -27.06 0.03
C GLN A 43 -3.05 -26.78 0.82
N LYS A 44 -2.02 -26.24 0.16
CA LYS A 44 -0.77 -25.92 0.84
C LYS A 44 -0.94 -24.84 1.91
N PHE A 45 -1.82 -23.88 1.67
CA PHE A 45 -2.19 -22.87 2.65
C PHE A 45 -2.87 -23.49 3.87
N ASP A 46 -3.84 -24.39 3.66
CA ASP A 46 -4.56 -25.06 4.74
C ASP A 46 -3.62 -25.93 5.61
N GLU A 47 -2.70 -26.67 4.98
CA GLU A 47 -1.63 -27.40 5.67
C GLU A 47 -0.75 -26.47 6.51
N THR A 48 -0.41 -25.30 5.97
CA THR A 48 0.39 -24.28 6.68
C THR A 48 -0.39 -23.74 7.88
N MET A 49 -1.69 -23.47 7.73
CA MET A 49 -2.52 -22.96 8.83
C MET A 49 -2.65 -23.99 9.97
N GLN A 50 -2.74 -25.28 9.65
CA GLN A 50 -2.71 -26.35 10.66
C GLN A 50 -1.38 -26.38 11.42
N LEU A 51 -0.25 -26.22 10.73
CA LEU A 51 1.06 -26.12 11.37
C LEU A 51 1.16 -24.87 12.27
N CYS A 52 0.62 -23.73 11.82
CA CYS A 52 0.59 -22.52 12.63
C CYS A 52 -0.18 -22.70 13.95
N GLU A 53 -1.31 -23.43 13.94
CA GLU A 53 -2.12 -23.65 15.14
C GLU A 53 -1.43 -24.51 16.20
N ALA A 54 -0.53 -25.40 15.78
CA ALA A 54 0.25 -26.24 16.68
C ALA A 54 1.62 -25.63 17.06
N SER A 55 1.99 -24.49 16.47
CA SER A 55 3.31 -23.89 16.60
C SER A 55 3.32 -22.72 17.58
N SER A 56 4.42 -22.56 18.31
CA SER A 56 4.69 -21.35 19.08
C SER A 56 5.18 -20.18 18.22
N ASP A 57 5.51 -20.44 16.95
CA ASP A 57 5.96 -19.41 15.99
C ASP A 57 5.23 -19.50 14.63
N PRO A 58 3.93 -19.16 14.58
CA PRO A 58 3.12 -19.13 13.36
C PRO A 58 3.74 -18.37 12.17
N LEU A 59 4.40 -17.23 12.39
CA LEU A 59 4.92 -16.42 11.29
C LEU A 59 6.05 -17.12 10.52
N LYS A 60 6.81 -18.01 11.17
CA LYS A 60 7.81 -18.84 10.49
C LYS A 60 7.15 -19.67 9.38
N HIS A 61 6.06 -20.37 9.70
CA HIS A 61 5.33 -21.19 8.73
C HIS A 61 4.65 -20.33 7.66
N CYS A 62 4.14 -19.15 8.02
CA CYS A 62 3.60 -18.21 7.05
C CYS A 62 4.65 -17.75 6.03
N LEU A 63 5.88 -17.47 6.47
CA LEU A 63 6.98 -17.11 5.57
C LEU A 63 7.45 -18.30 4.73
N GLU A 64 7.51 -19.51 5.30
CA GLU A 64 7.79 -20.73 4.53
C GLU A 64 6.75 -20.95 3.41
N PHE A 65 5.47 -20.69 3.71
CA PHE A 65 4.42 -20.67 2.69
C PHE A 65 4.65 -19.61 1.63
N CYS A 66 5.02 -18.38 2.01
CA CYS A 66 5.31 -17.31 1.06
C CYS A 66 6.46 -17.71 0.12
N THR A 67 7.55 -18.25 0.66
CA THR A 67 8.68 -18.75 -0.13
C THR A 67 8.26 -19.88 -1.07
N TRP A 68 7.46 -20.84 -0.58
CA TRP A 68 6.93 -21.92 -1.42
C TRP A 68 6.06 -21.38 -2.55
N PHE A 69 5.21 -20.39 -2.27
CA PHE A 69 4.31 -19.81 -3.26
C PHE A 69 5.09 -19.11 -4.38
N ASP A 70 6.07 -18.29 -4.01
CA ASP A 70 6.94 -17.58 -4.96
C ASP A 70 7.72 -18.56 -5.86
N GLN A 71 8.21 -19.66 -5.30
CA GLN A 71 8.92 -20.71 -6.04
C GLN A 71 8.00 -21.54 -6.94
N THR A 72 6.77 -21.79 -6.50
CA THR A 72 5.79 -22.61 -7.24
C THR A 72 5.14 -21.83 -8.38
N PHE A 73 4.98 -20.52 -8.22
CA PHE A 73 4.29 -19.65 -9.17
C PHE A 73 5.15 -18.45 -9.62
N PRO A 74 6.32 -18.67 -10.25
CA PRO A 74 7.26 -17.60 -10.60
C PRO A 74 6.71 -16.62 -11.66
N ASN A 75 5.80 -17.08 -12.52
CA ASN A 75 5.14 -16.25 -13.54
C ASN A 75 3.86 -15.56 -13.01
N GLY A 76 3.71 -15.50 -11.68
CA GLY A 76 2.66 -14.77 -10.99
C GLY A 76 1.37 -15.57 -10.78
N ARG A 77 0.70 -15.23 -9.67
CA ARG A 77 -0.67 -15.59 -9.30
C ARG A 77 -1.22 -14.50 -8.37
N GLN A 78 -0.98 -13.24 -8.73
CA GLN A 78 -1.10 -12.09 -7.82
C GLN A 78 -2.41 -12.07 -7.03
N ARG A 79 -3.57 -12.17 -7.71
CA ARG A 79 -4.88 -12.18 -7.06
C ARG A 79 -5.07 -13.33 -6.06
N LEU A 80 -4.63 -14.54 -6.44
CA LEU A 80 -4.71 -15.71 -5.56
C LEU A 80 -3.79 -15.51 -4.35
N TYR A 81 -2.57 -15.03 -4.59
CA TYR A 81 -1.61 -14.81 -3.52
C TYR A 81 -2.09 -13.74 -2.54
N TYR A 82 -2.56 -12.61 -3.06
CA TYR A 82 -3.19 -11.53 -2.31
C TYR A 82 -4.28 -12.07 -1.38
N SER A 83 -5.19 -12.90 -1.91
CA SER A 83 -6.29 -13.48 -1.11
C SER A 83 -5.81 -14.38 0.04
N LEU A 84 -4.69 -15.09 -0.14
CA LEU A 84 -4.12 -15.97 0.88
C LEU A 84 -3.31 -15.16 1.92
N LEU A 85 -2.52 -14.18 1.46
CA LEU A 85 -1.81 -13.23 2.33
C LEU A 85 -2.79 -12.43 3.19
N TRP A 86 -3.93 -12.01 2.64
CA TRP A 86 -4.99 -11.32 3.37
C TRP A 86 -5.51 -12.14 4.56
N LYS A 87 -5.66 -13.46 4.38
CA LYS A 87 -6.05 -14.36 5.48
C LYS A 87 -4.99 -14.43 6.58
N ILE A 88 -3.70 -14.39 6.22
CA ILE A 88 -2.60 -14.38 7.19
C ILE A 88 -2.63 -13.10 8.01
N VAL A 89 -2.67 -11.93 7.37
CA VAL A 89 -2.65 -10.65 8.10
C VAL A 89 -3.90 -10.47 8.97
N ASN A 90 -5.08 -10.90 8.51
CA ASN A 90 -6.29 -10.84 9.33
C ASN A 90 -6.20 -11.70 10.60
N LYS A 91 -5.49 -12.84 10.54
CA LYS A 91 -5.34 -13.74 11.68
C LYS A 91 -4.27 -13.25 12.66
N TYR A 92 -3.15 -12.73 12.16
CA TYR A 92 -1.95 -12.52 12.98
C TYR A 92 -1.52 -11.06 13.18
N ALA A 93 -1.91 -10.11 12.32
CA ALA A 93 -1.33 -8.76 12.33
C ALA A 93 -1.67 -7.92 13.58
N LYS A 94 -2.71 -8.29 14.34
CA LYS A 94 -3.11 -7.61 15.58
C LYS A 94 -2.58 -8.29 16.85
N LEU A 95 -1.87 -9.42 16.71
CA LEU A 95 -1.35 -10.14 17.86
C LEU A 95 -0.19 -9.35 18.49
N PRO A 96 -0.19 -9.14 19.82
CA PRO A 96 0.81 -8.30 20.50
C PRO A 96 2.27 -8.65 20.18
N GLU A 97 2.58 -9.94 20.04
CA GLU A 97 3.91 -10.45 19.72
C GLU A 97 4.40 -10.07 18.32
N TYR A 98 3.49 -9.65 17.43
CA TYR A 98 3.79 -9.32 16.03
C TYR A 98 3.62 -7.84 15.70
N LEU A 99 3.25 -7.00 16.68
CA LEU A 99 3.02 -5.58 16.46
C LEU A 99 4.28 -4.82 16.05
N ASP A 100 5.47 -5.34 16.33
CA ASP A 100 6.76 -4.77 15.93
C ASP A 100 7.69 -5.85 15.30
N ASP A 101 7.12 -6.93 14.76
CA ASP A 101 7.89 -8.04 14.17
C ASP A 101 8.19 -7.79 12.69
N GLU A 102 9.48 -7.73 12.33
CA GLU A 102 9.98 -7.59 10.96
C GLU A 102 9.40 -8.63 9.98
N ARG A 103 9.06 -9.83 10.46
CA ARG A 103 8.46 -10.88 9.64
C ARG A 103 7.02 -10.55 9.25
N MET A 104 6.29 -9.86 10.12
CA MET A 104 4.96 -9.34 9.79
C MET A 104 5.07 -8.27 8.69
N LEU A 105 6.07 -7.39 8.76
CA LEU A 105 6.32 -6.40 7.70
C LEU A 105 6.51 -7.06 6.34
N ARG A 106 7.31 -8.12 6.25
CA ARG A 106 7.52 -8.86 4.99
C ARG A 106 6.23 -9.43 4.39
N ILE A 107 5.28 -9.83 5.23
CA ILE A 107 3.98 -10.32 4.78
C ILE A 107 3.14 -9.16 4.24
N TRP A 108 3.17 -7.99 4.92
CA TRP A 108 2.55 -6.77 4.42
C TRP A 108 3.14 -6.28 3.10
N GLU A 109 4.47 -6.28 2.97
CA GLU A 109 5.17 -5.95 1.71
C GLU A 109 4.71 -6.87 0.58
N LYS A 110 4.67 -8.19 0.81
CA LYS A 110 4.15 -9.14 -0.18
C LYS A 110 2.69 -8.87 -0.54
N LEU A 111 1.87 -8.48 0.42
CA LEU A 111 0.48 -8.15 0.16
C LEU A 111 0.37 -6.86 -0.68
N ALA A 112 1.18 -5.84 -0.38
CA ALA A 112 1.28 -4.60 -1.14
C ALA A 112 1.76 -4.85 -2.58
N ASP A 113 2.80 -5.65 -2.79
CA ASP A 113 3.32 -6.02 -4.11
C ASP A 113 2.27 -6.73 -4.98
N ASN A 114 1.31 -7.41 -4.36
CA ASN A 114 0.25 -8.17 -5.04
C ASN A 114 -1.08 -7.41 -5.12
N SER A 115 -1.10 -6.11 -4.81
CA SER A 115 -2.32 -5.28 -4.74
C SER A 115 -2.67 -4.49 -6.01
N LEU A 116 -1.99 -4.73 -7.14
CA LEU A 116 -2.24 -4.06 -8.44
C LEU A 116 -2.21 -2.52 -8.35
N ASP A 117 -1.08 -1.97 -7.95
CA ASP A 117 -0.93 -0.53 -7.75
C ASP A 117 -1.88 0.01 -6.67
N HIS A 118 -2.04 -0.70 -5.55
CA HIS A 118 -2.71 -0.20 -4.34
C HIS A 118 -1.88 -0.40 -3.05
N GLY A 119 -0.56 -0.54 -3.17
CA GLY A 119 0.31 -0.90 -2.05
C GLY A 119 0.30 0.09 -0.88
N TRP A 120 0.23 1.40 -1.15
CA TRP A 120 0.06 2.41 -0.10
C TRP A 120 -1.22 2.23 0.74
N GLU A 121 -2.32 1.76 0.14
CA GLU A 121 -3.57 1.49 0.86
C GLU A 121 -3.42 0.26 1.78
N ILE A 122 -2.58 -0.70 1.37
CA ILE A 122 -2.24 -1.86 2.19
C ILE A 122 -1.46 -1.42 3.44
N TYR A 123 -0.45 -0.56 3.29
CA TYR A 123 0.29 -0.03 4.43
C TYR A 123 -0.57 0.90 5.31
N GLN A 124 -1.43 1.71 4.70
CA GLN A 124 -2.40 2.53 5.42
C GLN A 124 -3.34 1.64 6.26
N HIS A 125 -3.83 0.54 5.68
CA HIS A 125 -4.68 -0.40 6.39
C HIS A 125 -3.94 -1.08 7.55
N ALA A 126 -2.70 -1.53 7.33
CA ALA A 126 -1.86 -2.07 8.41
C ALA A 126 -1.75 -1.06 9.57
N ASN A 127 -1.49 0.20 9.25
CA ASN A 127 -1.41 1.27 10.24
C ASN A 127 -2.75 1.53 10.96
N SER A 128 -3.87 1.53 10.23
CA SER A 128 -5.18 1.84 10.82
C SER A 128 -5.67 0.76 11.77
N ILE A 129 -5.29 -0.50 11.54
CA ILE A 129 -5.62 -1.61 12.43
C ILE A 129 -4.63 -1.81 13.59
N GLY A 130 -3.62 -0.92 13.70
CA GLY A 130 -2.61 -0.94 14.76
C GLY A 130 -1.43 -1.90 14.52
N SER A 131 -1.34 -2.55 13.37
CA SER A 131 -0.19 -3.39 13.02
C SER A 131 1.02 -2.52 12.72
N LEU A 132 2.20 -2.85 13.27
CA LEU A 132 3.47 -2.19 12.94
C LEU A 132 3.46 -0.67 13.23
N LEU A 133 2.66 -0.24 14.21
CA LEU A 133 2.45 1.19 14.50
C LEU A 133 3.74 1.90 14.89
N ARG A 134 4.65 1.22 15.61
CA ARG A 134 5.95 1.77 16.03
C ARG A 134 7.11 1.25 15.18
N HIS A 135 6.83 0.57 14.08
CA HIS A 135 7.85 0.02 13.18
C HIS A 135 8.13 0.99 12.04
N ALA A 136 9.23 1.75 12.11
CA ALA A 136 9.57 2.77 11.11
C ALA A 136 9.62 2.23 9.67
N PRO A 137 10.12 1.01 9.40
CA PRO A 137 10.13 0.45 8.05
C PRO A 137 8.75 0.40 7.37
N LEU A 138 7.65 0.23 8.12
CA LEU A 138 6.29 0.30 7.55
C LEU A 138 6.04 1.66 6.88
N TYR A 139 6.38 2.75 7.58
CA TYR A 139 6.17 4.10 7.09
C TYR A 139 7.11 4.46 5.94
N VAL A 140 8.33 3.94 5.95
CA VAL A 140 9.28 4.08 4.85
C VAL A 140 8.69 3.47 3.58
N ARG A 141 8.20 2.21 3.63
CA ARG A 141 7.55 1.57 2.47
C ARG A 141 6.31 2.31 2.01
N TRP A 142 5.47 2.75 2.94
CA TRP A 142 4.28 3.52 2.62
C TRP A 142 4.63 4.85 1.94
N SER A 143 5.63 5.57 2.43
CA SER A 143 6.12 6.82 1.83
C SER A 143 6.64 6.58 0.41
N GLN A 144 7.45 5.53 0.20
CA GLN A 144 7.99 5.16 -1.11
C GLN A 144 6.88 4.84 -2.12
N ASP A 145 5.84 4.10 -1.71
CA ASP A 145 4.70 3.77 -2.58
C ASP A 145 3.88 5.01 -2.99
N LEU A 146 3.72 5.98 -2.10
CA LEU A 146 3.08 7.27 -2.41
C LEU A 146 3.98 8.11 -3.33
N GLU A 147 5.28 8.12 -3.09
CA GLU A 147 6.24 8.83 -3.93
C GLU A 147 6.23 8.31 -5.36
N MET A 148 6.25 6.99 -5.56
CA MET A 148 6.21 6.36 -6.89
C MET A 148 4.96 6.76 -7.70
N ARG A 149 3.89 7.19 -7.04
CA ARG A 149 2.66 7.69 -7.68
C ARG A 149 2.67 9.20 -7.94
N GLY A 150 3.72 9.90 -7.52
CA GLY A 150 3.81 11.35 -7.55
C GLY A 150 3.08 12.05 -6.40
N ALA A 151 2.58 11.31 -5.39
CA ALA A 151 1.93 11.88 -4.22
C ALA A 151 2.96 12.34 -3.16
N ILE A 152 3.86 13.25 -3.55
CA ILE A 152 5.03 13.64 -2.74
C ILE A 152 4.63 14.28 -1.40
N ALA A 153 3.57 15.09 -1.41
CA ALA A 153 3.06 15.71 -0.19
C ALA A 153 2.57 14.67 0.83
N ASP A 154 1.91 13.61 0.36
CA ASP A 154 1.40 12.53 1.19
C ASP A 154 2.55 11.64 1.69
N ALA A 155 3.54 11.35 0.84
CA ALA A 155 4.76 10.65 1.22
C ALA A 155 5.46 11.35 2.41
N ARG A 156 5.67 12.67 2.33
CA ARG A 156 6.19 13.48 3.46
C ARG A 156 5.29 13.41 4.70
N ALA A 157 3.97 13.41 4.52
CA ALA A 157 3.02 13.36 5.63
C ALA A 157 3.11 12.02 6.39
N VAL A 158 3.35 10.92 5.68
CA VAL A 158 3.58 9.58 6.25
C VAL A 158 4.84 9.56 7.12
N LEU A 159 5.96 10.12 6.66
CA LEU A 159 7.20 10.17 7.46
C LEU A 159 7.04 11.05 8.71
N ARG A 160 6.39 12.20 8.59
CA ARG A 160 6.02 13.04 9.76
C ARG A 160 5.11 12.29 10.74
N ARG A 161 4.19 11.47 10.24
CA ARG A 161 3.34 10.61 11.08
C ARG A 161 4.18 9.59 11.84
N ALA A 162 5.12 8.91 11.18
CA ALA A 162 6.04 7.95 11.81
C ALA A 162 6.77 8.58 13.01
N ARG A 163 7.27 9.81 12.84
CA ARG A 163 7.93 10.57 13.91
C ARG A 163 6.99 10.88 15.07
N ARG A 164 5.76 11.34 14.78
CA ARG A 164 4.76 11.68 15.81
C ARG A 164 4.35 10.50 16.67
N VAL A 165 4.27 9.30 16.09
CA VAL A 165 3.93 8.08 16.84
C VAL A 165 5.15 7.43 17.50
N GLY A 166 6.34 8.03 17.36
CA GLY A 166 7.58 7.50 17.93
C GLY A 166 7.96 6.14 17.35
N ALA A 167 7.82 5.98 16.04
CA ALA A 167 8.27 4.79 15.32
C ALA A 167 9.81 4.69 15.32
N LEU A 168 10.32 3.45 15.32
CA LEU A 168 11.73 3.14 15.44
C LEU A 168 12.19 2.16 14.34
N PRO A 169 13.47 2.24 13.93
CA PRO A 169 14.48 3.18 14.42
C PRO A 169 14.35 4.56 13.71
N LEU A 170 14.75 5.64 14.41
CA LEU A 170 14.54 7.02 13.93
C LEU A 170 15.43 7.36 12.71
N ASP A 171 16.62 6.79 12.67
CA ASP A 171 17.58 6.93 11.57
C ASP A 171 17.00 6.45 10.23
N ALA A 172 16.16 5.42 10.24
CA ALA A 172 15.45 4.97 9.04
C ALA A 172 14.47 6.03 8.51
N ILE A 173 13.82 6.78 9.40
CA ILE A 173 12.91 7.87 9.03
C ILE A 173 13.71 9.04 8.47
N ASP A 174 14.77 9.45 9.19
CA ASP A 174 15.63 10.57 8.79
C ASP A 174 16.29 10.29 7.41
N ALA A 175 16.81 9.08 7.22
CA ALA A 175 17.42 8.67 5.96
C ALA A 175 16.42 8.68 4.79
N GLU A 176 15.17 8.25 5.00
CA GLU A 176 14.16 8.28 3.95
C GLU A 176 13.69 9.71 3.64
N GLU A 177 13.54 10.58 4.66
CA GLU A 177 13.23 12.00 4.46
C GLU A 177 14.30 12.67 3.57
N ASP A 178 15.58 12.50 3.93
CA ASP A 178 16.70 13.05 3.14
C ASP A 178 16.69 12.54 1.69
N GLN A 179 16.48 11.24 1.51
CA GLN A 179 16.45 10.64 0.17
C GLN A 179 15.25 11.13 -0.66
N LEU A 180 14.07 11.25 -0.05
CA LEU A 180 12.87 11.78 -0.70
C LEU A 180 13.10 13.21 -1.20
N GLU A 181 13.65 14.08 -0.36
CA GLU A 181 13.94 15.47 -0.74
C GLU A 181 15.02 15.55 -1.83
N MET A 182 16.07 14.73 -1.75
CA MET A 182 17.10 14.65 -2.80
C MET A 182 16.52 14.20 -4.15
N ARG A 183 15.62 13.21 -4.16
CA ARG A 183 14.95 12.75 -5.38
C ARG A 183 14.06 13.85 -5.96
N GLU A 184 13.35 14.59 -5.12
CA GLU A 184 12.47 15.67 -5.53
C GLU A 184 13.24 16.85 -6.14
N ILE A 185 14.32 17.31 -5.50
CA ILE A 185 15.18 18.36 -6.04
C ILE A 185 15.71 17.96 -7.42
N ARG A 186 16.15 16.71 -7.58
CA ARG A 186 16.63 16.20 -8.86
C ARG A 186 15.54 16.20 -9.94
N ARG A 187 14.31 15.78 -9.60
CA ARG A 187 13.16 15.83 -10.53
C ARG A 187 12.88 17.26 -10.99
N HIS A 188 12.92 18.24 -10.08
CA HIS A 188 12.70 19.64 -10.43
C HIS A 188 13.78 20.20 -11.35
N LEU A 189 15.06 19.91 -11.09
CA LEU A 189 16.17 20.36 -11.94
C LEU A 189 16.08 19.77 -13.35
N GLN A 190 15.82 18.47 -13.47
CA GLN A 190 15.65 17.82 -14.78
C GLN A 190 14.44 18.37 -15.55
N SER A 191 13.37 18.75 -14.86
CA SER A 191 12.19 19.36 -15.49
C SER A 191 12.48 20.79 -15.98
N ALA A 192 13.38 21.52 -15.32
CA ALA A 192 13.78 22.86 -15.71
C ALA A 192 14.77 22.86 -16.90
N GLU A 193 15.63 21.85 -17.00
CA GLU A 193 16.60 21.69 -18.09
C GLU A 193 15.96 21.19 -19.41
N GLY A 194 14.80 20.53 -19.35
CA GLY A 194 14.06 20.03 -20.51
C GLY A 194 13.07 21.03 -21.14
N GLY A 195 13.06 22.28 -20.67
CA GLY A 195 12.07 23.30 -21.02
C GLY A 195 12.66 24.58 -21.60
N ASP A 196 13.56 24.50 -22.58
CA ASP A 196 13.85 25.58 -23.54
C ASP A 196 14.54 25.03 -24.80
N ASP A 197 14.33 25.68 -25.94
CA ASP A 197 14.74 25.35 -27.33
C ASP A 197 13.67 24.71 -28.27
N SER A 198 12.37 25.03 -28.10
CA SER A 198 11.43 25.02 -29.24
C SER A 198 10.97 26.44 -29.56
N TRP A 199 11.57 27.03 -30.58
CA TRP A 199 11.03 28.21 -31.26
C TRP A 199 9.81 27.76 -32.08
N ASP A 200 8.65 27.62 -31.44
CA ASP A 200 7.38 27.51 -32.17
C ASP A 200 6.97 28.89 -32.67
N GLU A 201 7.09 29.09 -33.98
CA GLU A 201 6.37 30.11 -34.74
C GLU A 201 4.85 29.82 -34.64
N ASP A 202 4.22 30.27 -33.55
CA ASP A 202 2.77 30.37 -33.46
C ASP A 202 2.28 31.38 -34.52
N ALA A 203 1.51 30.90 -35.50
CA ALA A 203 0.77 31.74 -36.42
C ALA A 203 -0.20 32.66 -35.65
N LEU A 204 0.11 33.95 -35.63
CA LEU A 204 -0.70 35.04 -35.09
C LEU A 204 -1.81 35.42 -36.08
N ASP A 205 -2.97 35.89 -35.58
CA ASP A 205 -3.93 36.63 -36.40
C ASP A 205 -3.57 38.13 -36.48
N GLU A 206 -4.28 38.88 -37.32
CA GLU A 206 -3.98 40.30 -37.63
C GLU A 206 -4.10 41.26 -36.44
N ASN A 207 -4.58 40.79 -35.28
CA ASN A 207 -4.62 41.56 -34.03
C ASN A 207 -3.72 40.98 -32.92
N GLY A 208 -2.95 39.93 -33.22
CA GLY A 208 -1.84 39.44 -32.38
C GLY A 208 -2.25 38.81 -31.05
N LYS A 209 -3.42 38.14 -30.95
CA LYS A 209 -3.81 37.41 -29.74
C LYS A 209 -4.05 35.92 -29.99
N ARG A 210 -3.63 35.08 -29.02
CA ARG A 210 -3.87 33.63 -29.03
C ARG A 210 -5.37 33.32 -28.87
N VAL A 211 -5.90 32.49 -29.75
CA VAL A 211 -7.31 32.10 -29.78
C VAL A 211 -7.59 30.94 -28.83
N ALA A 212 -8.37 31.18 -27.78
CA ALA A 212 -8.84 30.14 -26.87
C ALA A 212 -10.21 29.60 -27.30
N PHE A 213 -10.36 28.27 -27.35
CA PHE A 213 -11.65 27.62 -27.64
C PHE A 213 -12.59 27.77 -26.43
N THR A 214 -13.53 28.71 -26.49
CA THR A 214 -14.74 28.72 -25.65
C THR A 214 -15.99 28.57 -26.50
N ARG A 215 -16.80 27.57 -26.11
CA ARG A 215 -18.09 27.18 -26.68
C ARG A 215 -19.24 28.07 -26.15
N LEU A 216 -20.35 28.08 -26.92
CA LEU A 216 -21.79 28.18 -26.55
C LEU A 216 -22.59 29.48 -26.79
N ALA A 217 -23.57 29.31 -27.69
CA ALA A 217 -25.03 29.54 -27.58
C ALA A 217 -25.70 30.87 -27.99
N GLY A 218 -26.82 30.70 -28.70
CA GLY A 218 -27.96 31.62 -28.85
C GLY A 218 -27.95 32.41 -30.16
N SER A 219 -28.92 32.32 -31.08
CA SER A 219 -30.23 31.68 -31.14
C SER A 219 -30.55 31.29 -32.58
#